data_AF-A0A7S3LJ06-F1
#
_entry.id   AF-A0A7S3LJ06-F1
#
_cell.length_a   1.000
_cell.length_b   1.000
_cell.length_c   1.000
_cell.angle_alpha   90.00
_cell.angle_beta   90.00
_cell.angle_gamma   90.00
#
_symmetry.space_group_name_H-M   'P 1'
#
loop_
_entity.id
_entity.type
_entity.pdbx_description
1 polymer ?
#
loop_
_entity_poly.entity_id
_entity_poly.type
_entity_poly.pdbx_seq_one_letter_code
_entity_poly.pdbx_strand_id
1 'polypeptide(L)'
;MELHSCYSRKKDVVADDDSIKLTSLAFTGDKYPAEDLLKAKKTNRTVFVSSSLGLDMEIPGRGTESSPFRTLHFAVDFLRKFSSVKTKRFVVLRQGVHFIGTNGPILLNASDSNITIMSYPGEKAWISGGLPLFGITWTRLRTNAPIYFTNLKKHPEIFKSLKKYGIPGLFTLKSHSRIQRARYPNINVETDQWGYGSPLRDKFGLNSNTVMEWHKPEKGIVPTFVNIDLSDPSNPSGAVKNNSQMKAYNQFAIGYGGVCSTVWEPKEHSYWCSNNSAGGWAEVDSGCAIAGRLQIPVGLTWNMSSDSLKRLKKWRNPLGAIVHAWHSQSWAMHMFEVESYDTLNGKLFFNTTYGSGRGSQGGRNWCRCDQCSYAAGLWSNNGNWCGRRQSQKGHDTRLISGSWAVENVFEELDSPNEYFYNATTGILYWWPNETYVDDVTLVVPLIRTLIEVKGSLKSPVKNIAIQGVGFREAANTYETTWAVPSGGDWALFRGSALHITGAENFQVRNCSFKRLDGTAILFDGYTRNCSVKGSE
;
A
#
# COMPACT_ATOMS: atom_id res chain seq x y z
N MET A 1 -40.35 -8.13 26.06
CA MET A 1 -39.27 -7.12 26.06
C MET A 1 -38.33 -7.51 24.95
N GLU A 2 -38.57 -6.93 23.77
CA GLU A 2 -38.02 -7.35 22.48
C GLU A 2 -36.56 -6.92 22.33
N LEU A 3 -35.71 -7.88 21.94
CA LEU A 3 -34.39 -7.62 21.39
C LEU A 3 -34.60 -7.18 19.93
N HIS A 4 -34.44 -5.89 19.66
CA HIS A 4 -34.48 -5.37 18.30
C HIS A 4 -33.29 -5.89 17.48
N SER A 5 -33.62 -6.82 16.59
CA SER A 5 -32.91 -7.19 15.37
C SER A 5 -32.57 -5.94 14.53
N CYS A 6 -31.27 -5.65 14.37
CA CYS A 6 -30.75 -4.76 13.31
C CYS A 6 -30.40 -5.56 12.03
N TYR A 7 -31.27 -6.48 11.63
CA TYR A 7 -31.23 -7.11 10.30
C TYR A 7 -32.64 -7.10 9.69
N SER A 8 -33.16 -5.90 9.35
CA SER A 8 -34.27 -5.83 8.41
C SER A 8 -33.73 -5.95 6.99
N ARG A 9 -33.83 -7.17 6.43
CA ARG A 9 -33.77 -7.35 4.98
C ARG A 9 -34.98 -6.66 4.36
N LYS A 10 -34.81 -5.42 3.87
CA LYS A 10 -35.62 -4.97 2.76
C LYS A 10 -35.14 -5.71 1.52
N LYS A 11 -35.89 -6.73 1.13
CA LYS A 11 -36.02 -7.15 -0.26
C LYS A 11 -36.54 -5.91 -1.00
N ASP A 12 -35.71 -5.36 -1.87
CA ASP A 12 -36.01 -4.51 -3.03
C ASP A 12 -34.75 -3.70 -3.33
N VAL A 13 -33.73 -4.41 -3.83
CA VAL A 13 -32.74 -3.82 -4.72
C VAL A 13 -32.73 -4.77 -5.91
N VAL A 14 -33.61 -4.47 -6.87
CA VAL A 14 -33.38 -4.87 -8.25
C VAL A 14 -31.96 -4.42 -8.56
N ALA A 15 -31.13 -5.34 -9.02
CA ALA A 15 -29.82 -5.01 -9.55
C ALA A 15 -30.05 -4.07 -10.73
N ASP A 16 -29.98 -2.76 -10.49
CA ASP A 16 -29.72 -1.83 -11.56
C ASP A 16 -28.34 -2.21 -12.10
N ASP A 17 -28.35 -2.60 -13.37
CA ASP A 17 -27.22 -2.76 -14.25
C ASP A 17 -26.56 -1.38 -14.48
N ASP A 18 -26.11 -0.75 -13.39
CA ASP A 18 -25.14 0.32 -13.44
C ASP A 18 -23.78 -0.37 -13.58
N SER A 19 -23.53 -0.88 -14.78
CA SER A 19 -22.20 -0.78 -15.35
C SER A 19 -21.72 0.65 -15.12
N ILE A 20 -20.91 0.85 -14.05
CA ILE A 20 -20.18 2.09 -13.83
C ILE A 20 -19.30 2.21 -15.06
N LYS A 21 -19.82 2.86 -16.09
CA LYS A 21 -19.02 3.49 -17.11
C LYS A 21 -18.13 4.40 -16.29
N LEU A 22 -16.85 4.05 -16.21
CA LEU A 22 -15.76 4.95 -15.89
C LEU A 22 -15.73 6.03 -16.99
N THR A 23 -16.80 6.83 -17.08
CA THR A 23 -16.82 8.10 -17.79
C THR A 23 -15.72 8.92 -17.15
N SER A 24 -14.79 9.39 -17.98
CA SER A 24 -13.61 10.17 -17.59
C SER A 24 -13.81 10.95 -16.29
N LEU A 25 -13.25 10.45 -15.18
CA LEU A 25 -13.19 11.19 -13.93
C LEU A 25 -12.48 12.51 -14.20
N ALA A 26 -13.26 13.59 -14.27
CA ALA A 26 -12.76 14.92 -14.51
C ALA A 26 -11.89 15.33 -13.31
N PHE A 27 -10.66 15.72 -13.59
CA PHE A 27 -9.70 16.18 -12.58
C PHE A 27 -10.37 17.21 -11.65
N THR A 28 -10.43 16.91 -10.35
CA THR A 28 -11.12 17.78 -9.37
C THR A 28 -10.53 19.20 -9.29
N GLY A 29 -9.29 19.41 -9.78
CA GLY A 29 -8.66 20.73 -9.87
C GLY A 29 -9.39 21.76 -10.73
N ASP A 30 -10.31 21.34 -11.61
CA ASP A 30 -11.16 22.26 -12.39
C ASP A 30 -12.23 22.95 -11.52
N LYS A 31 -12.45 22.46 -10.29
CA LYS A 31 -13.45 22.98 -9.32
C LYS A 31 -12.84 23.91 -8.26
N TYR A 32 -11.58 24.31 -8.42
CA TYR A 32 -10.87 25.13 -7.45
C TYR A 32 -11.01 26.65 -7.73
N PRO A 33 -11.38 27.49 -6.73
CA PRO A 33 -11.71 28.89 -6.97
C PRO A 33 -10.48 29.78 -7.25
N ALA A 34 -10.58 30.62 -8.27
CA ALA A 34 -9.59 31.65 -8.62
C ALA A 34 -9.32 32.65 -7.46
N GLU A 35 -10.25 32.80 -6.53
CA GLU A 35 -10.11 33.66 -5.35
C GLU A 35 -8.90 33.31 -4.48
N ASP A 36 -8.57 32.04 -4.33
CA ASP A 36 -7.44 31.63 -3.49
C ASP A 36 -6.09 31.94 -4.17
N LEU A 37 -6.02 31.90 -5.52
CA LEU A 37 -4.88 32.45 -6.25
C LEU A 37 -4.78 33.97 -6.07
N LEU A 38 -5.89 34.70 -6.08
CA LEU A 38 -5.88 36.14 -5.80
C LEU A 38 -5.35 36.45 -4.40
N LYS A 39 -5.71 35.63 -3.39
CA LYS A 39 -5.14 35.74 -2.04
C LYS A 39 -3.62 35.44 -2.04
N ALA A 40 -3.19 34.43 -2.79
CA ALA A 40 -1.77 34.12 -2.93
C ALA A 40 -1.01 35.29 -3.59
N LYS A 41 -1.49 35.84 -4.69
CA LYS A 41 -0.84 36.95 -5.40
C LYS A 41 -0.75 38.24 -4.57
N LYS A 42 -1.61 38.43 -3.57
CA LYS A 42 -1.57 39.58 -2.64
C LYS A 42 -0.41 39.54 -1.65
N THR A 43 0.26 38.40 -1.47
CA THR A 43 1.42 38.29 -0.59
C THR A 43 2.72 38.18 -1.38
N ASN A 44 3.80 38.80 -0.88
CA ASN A 44 5.15 38.63 -1.40
C ASN A 44 5.80 37.29 -0.97
N ARG A 45 4.98 36.33 -0.55
CA ARG A 45 5.34 35.00 -0.04
C ARG A 45 4.69 33.88 -0.84
N THR A 46 4.50 34.14 -2.12
CA THR A 46 3.97 33.19 -3.11
C THR A 46 5.06 32.86 -4.09
N VAL A 47 5.29 31.58 -4.30
CA VAL A 47 6.23 31.07 -5.30
C VAL A 47 5.56 30.10 -6.25
N PHE A 48 5.98 30.12 -7.51
CA PHE A 48 5.47 29.25 -8.56
C PHE A 48 6.48 28.16 -8.91
N VAL A 49 5.99 26.96 -9.21
CA VAL A 49 6.82 25.79 -9.55
C VAL A 49 6.37 25.23 -10.90
N SER A 50 7.30 25.04 -11.84
CA SER A 50 7.05 24.42 -13.14
C SER A 50 8.10 23.35 -13.40
N SER A 51 7.68 22.11 -13.63
CA SER A 51 8.60 21.01 -13.88
C SER A 51 9.29 21.10 -15.25
N SER A 52 8.71 21.82 -16.21
CA SER A 52 9.24 21.99 -17.57
C SER A 52 10.00 23.30 -17.78
N LEU A 53 9.55 24.41 -17.18
CA LEU A 53 10.11 25.75 -17.43
C LEU A 53 10.89 26.32 -16.23
N GLY A 54 10.79 25.70 -15.07
CA GLY A 54 11.38 26.22 -13.83
C GLY A 54 12.89 26.06 -13.75
N LEU A 55 13.53 26.87 -12.91
CA LEU A 55 14.94 26.71 -12.53
C LEU A 55 15.16 27.08 -11.06
N ASP A 56 15.76 26.16 -10.31
CA ASP A 56 16.04 26.27 -8.88
C ASP A 56 17.30 27.10 -8.65
N MET A 57 17.14 28.44 -8.64
CA MET A 57 18.19 29.39 -8.29
C MET A 57 17.59 30.58 -7.56
N GLU A 58 18.30 31.07 -6.54
CA GLU A 58 17.88 32.23 -5.76
C GLU A 58 18.47 33.51 -6.33
N ILE A 59 17.86 34.03 -7.40
CA ILE A 59 18.21 35.33 -7.99
C ILE A 59 16.96 36.24 -8.03
N PRO A 60 17.11 37.57 -8.06
CA PRO A 60 15.97 38.49 -8.12
C PRO A 60 14.99 38.14 -9.25
N GLY A 61 13.69 38.20 -8.97
CA GLY A 61 12.63 37.87 -9.93
C GLY A 61 12.32 36.38 -10.08
N ARG A 62 13.10 35.47 -9.47
CA ARG A 62 12.78 34.02 -9.41
C ARG A 62 11.66 33.69 -8.45
N GLY A 63 11.04 32.54 -8.69
CA GLY A 63 9.88 32.06 -7.95
C GLY A 63 8.59 32.78 -8.37
N THR A 64 8.63 33.68 -9.34
CA THR A 64 7.44 34.37 -9.87
C THR A 64 6.73 33.50 -10.91
N GLU A 65 5.52 33.90 -11.29
CA GLU A 65 4.74 33.17 -12.29
C GLU A 65 5.42 33.07 -13.66
N SER A 66 6.13 34.13 -14.07
CA SER A 66 6.90 34.19 -15.31
C SER A 66 8.31 33.60 -15.19
N SER A 67 8.82 33.40 -13.98
CA SER A 67 10.14 32.82 -13.71
C SER A 67 10.08 31.83 -12.53
N PRO A 68 9.37 30.70 -12.69
CA PRO A 68 9.11 29.76 -11.61
C PRO A 68 10.38 29.00 -11.18
N PHE A 69 10.32 28.42 -9.99
CA PHE A 69 11.25 27.38 -9.56
C PHE A 69 10.94 26.05 -10.27
N ARG A 70 11.91 25.14 -10.29
CA ARG A 70 11.80 23.82 -10.93
C ARG A 70 11.19 22.79 -10.00
N THR A 71 11.62 22.76 -8.73
CA THR A 71 11.22 21.70 -7.80
C THR A 71 10.39 22.20 -6.63
N LEU A 72 9.48 21.34 -6.17
CA LEU A 72 8.67 21.60 -4.97
C LEU A 72 9.53 21.64 -3.70
N HIS A 73 10.57 20.81 -3.60
CA HIS A 73 11.53 20.86 -2.49
C HIS A 73 12.15 22.24 -2.35
N PHE A 74 12.71 22.77 -3.44
CA PHE A 74 13.35 24.08 -3.45
C PHE A 74 12.36 25.20 -3.08
N ALA A 75 11.13 25.14 -3.60
CA ALA A 75 10.11 26.13 -3.29
C ALA A 75 9.74 26.14 -1.79
N VAL A 76 9.59 24.97 -1.16
CA VAL A 76 9.33 24.87 0.28
C VAL A 76 10.52 25.38 1.08
N ASP A 77 11.74 24.98 0.74
CA ASP A 77 12.97 25.42 1.41
C ASP A 77 13.18 26.93 1.31
N PHE A 78 12.93 27.51 0.13
CA PHE A 78 12.98 28.95 -0.07
C PHE A 78 11.99 29.69 0.85
N LEU A 79 10.76 29.17 0.98
CA LEU A 79 9.72 29.75 1.82
C LEU A 79 9.98 29.63 3.33
N ARG A 80 10.86 28.72 3.76
CA ARG A 80 11.28 28.62 5.18
C ARG A 80 12.02 29.86 5.67
N LYS A 81 12.71 30.58 4.77
CA LYS A 81 13.41 31.85 5.06
C LYS A 81 12.46 32.97 5.50
N PHE A 82 11.18 32.83 5.20
CA PHE A 82 10.13 33.80 5.55
C PHE A 82 9.16 33.25 6.60
N SER A 83 9.54 32.18 7.30
CA SER A 83 8.71 31.56 8.33
C SER A 83 8.45 32.52 9.48
N SER A 84 7.19 32.72 9.80
CA SER A 84 6.75 33.38 11.03
C SER A 84 5.38 32.82 11.43
N VAL A 85 5.01 32.99 12.70
CA VAL A 85 3.74 32.50 13.25
C VAL A 85 2.51 33.01 12.48
N LYS A 86 2.59 34.18 11.84
CA LYS A 86 1.46 34.80 11.12
C LYS A 86 1.63 34.84 9.59
N THR A 87 2.82 34.49 9.06
CA THR A 87 3.08 34.64 7.62
C THR A 87 2.45 33.50 6.84
N LYS A 88 1.39 33.81 6.07
CA LYS A 88 0.86 32.90 5.06
C LYS A 88 1.82 32.81 3.87
N ARG A 89 2.09 31.59 3.44
CA ARG A 89 3.04 31.26 2.37
C ARG A 89 2.37 30.33 1.37
N PHE A 90 2.63 30.52 0.08
CA PHE A 90 1.96 29.77 -0.98
C PHE A 90 2.96 29.18 -1.95
N VAL A 91 2.78 27.90 -2.27
CA VAL A 91 3.43 27.23 -3.40
C VAL A 91 2.37 26.93 -4.45
N VAL A 92 2.53 27.49 -5.64
CA VAL A 92 1.60 27.33 -6.76
C VAL A 92 2.25 26.46 -7.84
N LEU A 93 1.75 25.24 -8.00
CA LEU A 93 2.22 24.27 -8.98
C LEU A 93 1.59 24.55 -10.35
N ARG A 94 2.43 24.70 -11.38
CA ARG A 94 2.01 24.76 -12.78
C ARG A 94 1.71 23.38 -13.33
N GLN A 95 1.01 23.34 -14.47
CA GLN A 95 0.63 22.14 -15.19
C GLN A 95 1.82 21.19 -15.41
N GLY A 96 1.57 19.91 -15.22
CA GLY A 96 2.55 18.86 -15.47
C GLY A 96 2.74 17.93 -14.28
N VAL A 97 3.77 17.11 -14.38
CA VAL A 97 4.15 16.12 -13.35
C VAL A 97 5.42 16.62 -12.66
N HIS A 98 5.33 16.77 -11.35
CA HIS A 98 6.41 17.20 -10.47
C HIS A 98 6.96 15.96 -9.77
N PHE A 99 8.00 15.36 -10.37
CA PHE A 99 8.65 14.16 -9.85
C PHE A 99 9.52 14.48 -8.63
N ILE A 100 9.27 13.78 -7.53
CA ILE A 100 10.00 13.91 -6.26
C ILE A 100 10.72 12.62 -5.85
N GLY A 101 10.55 11.53 -6.60
CA GLY A 101 11.00 10.18 -6.23
C GLY A 101 12.49 10.08 -5.85
N THR A 102 13.38 10.78 -6.58
CA THR A 102 14.83 10.75 -6.29
C THR A 102 15.23 11.60 -5.08
N ASN A 103 14.43 12.63 -4.76
CA ASN A 103 14.70 13.60 -3.70
C ASN A 103 14.01 13.23 -2.37
N GLY A 104 13.07 12.29 -2.39
CA GLY A 104 12.30 11.88 -1.23
C GLY A 104 11.07 12.75 -0.98
N PRO A 105 10.33 12.49 0.11
CA PRO A 105 9.11 13.20 0.45
C PRO A 105 9.33 14.70 0.68
N ILE A 106 8.29 15.50 0.44
CA ILE A 106 8.22 16.88 0.91
C ILE A 106 7.93 16.85 2.41
N LEU A 107 8.94 17.18 3.22
CA LEU A 107 8.81 17.24 4.67
C LEU A 107 8.27 18.60 5.11
N LEU A 108 7.17 18.60 5.86
CA LEU A 108 6.60 19.79 6.48
C LEU A 108 6.62 19.64 8.01
N ASN A 109 7.30 20.54 8.72
CA ASN A 109 7.40 20.53 10.18
C ASN A 109 6.75 21.80 10.79
N ALA A 110 6.87 22.00 12.10
CA ALA A 110 6.25 23.14 12.77
C ALA A 110 6.62 24.51 12.17
N SER A 111 7.85 24.67 11.64
CA SER A 111 8.30 25.90 10.97
C SER A 111 7.62 26.14 9.61
N ASP A 112 6.97 25.13 9.05
CA ASP A 112 6.24 25.18 7.78
C ASP A 112 4.76 25.56 7.97
N SER A 113 4.34 25.84 9.20
CA SER A 113 2.97 26.30 9.51
C SER A 113 2.54 27.50 8.65
N ASN A 114 1.25 27.55 8.31
CA ASN A 114 0.66 28.54 7.41
C ASN A 114 1.10 28.45 5.92
N ILE A 115 1.61 27.29 5.48
CA ILE A 115 1.85 27.01 4.05
C ILE A 115 0.58 26.47 3.38
N THR A 116 0.27 26.98 2.19
CA THR A 116 -0.67 26.38 1.25
C THR A 116 0.07 25.89 0.01
N ILE A 117 -0.07 24.61 -0.34
CA ILE A 117 0.39 24.04 -1.60
C ILE A 117 -0.82 23.84 -2.48
N MET A 118 -0.81 24.44 -3.67
CA MET A 118 -1.96 24.44 -4.57
C MET A 118 -1.55 24.28 -6.03
N SER A 119 -2.44 23.77 -6.87
CA SER A 119 -2.30 23.91 -8.31
C SER A 119 -2.65 25.33 -8.75
N TYR A 120 -2.11 25.75 -9.89
CA TYR A 120 -2.62 26.92 -10.59
C TYR A 120 -4.06 26.63 -11.06
N PRO A 121 -5.04 27.53 -10.83
CA PRO A 121 -6.44 27.31 -11.21
C PRO A 121 -6.59 26.93 -12.68
N GLY A 122 -7.32 25.83 -12.96
CA GLY A 122 -7.52 25.29 -14.31
C GLY A 122 -6.35 24.49 -14.88
N GLU A 123 -5.23 24.36 -14.14
CA GLU A 123 -4.08 23.55 -14.55
C GLU A 123 -4.04 22.22 -13.80
N LYS A 124 -3.68 21.14 -14.50
CA LYS A 124 -3.51 19.80 -13.92
C LYS A 124 -2.08 19.60 -13.45
N ALA A 125 -1.84 19.87 -12.16
CA ALA A 125 -0.55 19.64 -11.51
C ALA A 125 -0.56 18.34 -10.69
N TRP A 126 0.43 17.47 -10.92
CA TRP A 126 0.58 16.20 -10.23
C TRP A 126 1.90 16.16 -9.45
N ILE A 127 1.86 15.75 -8.19
CA ILE A 127 3.05 15.34 -7.42
C ILE A 127 3.22 13.83 -7.62
N SER A 128 4.41 13.42 -8.03
CA SER A 128 4.73 12.03 -8.34
C SER A 128 5.89 11.50 -7.52
N GLY A 129 5.70 10.33 -6.90
CA GLY A 129 6.79 9.56 -6.27
C GLY A 129 7.66 8.79 -7.26
N GLY A 130 7.41 8.93 -8.56
CA GLY A 130 8.04 8.16 -9.62
C GLY A 130 9.38 8.71 -10.11
N LEU A 131 10.07 7.84 -10.84
CA LEU A 131 11.24 8.11 -11.65
C LEU A 131 10.90 7.83 -13.11
N PRO A 132 10.83 8.86 -13.98
CA PRO A 132 10.66 8.66 -15.40
C PRO A 132 11.94 8.09 -16.04
N LEU A 133 11.78 7.07 -16.86
CA LEU A 133 12.86 6.42 -17.59
C LEU A 133 13.12 7.12 -18.93
N PHE A 134 13.62 8.35 -18.87
CA PHE A 134 13.94 9.14 -20.06
C PHE A 134 15.20 8.64 -20.77
N GLY A 135 15.20 8.75 -22.11
CA GLY A 135 16.38 8.43 -22.94
C GLY A 135 16.73 6.94 -22.98
N ILE A 136 15.82 6.06 -22.57
CA ILE A 136 16.01 4.61 -22.67
C ILE A 136 15.83 4.18 -24.13
N THR A 137 16.79 3.39 -24.62
CA THR A 137 16.65 2.66 -25.88
C THR A 137 16.19 1.23 -25.59
N TRP A 138 15.16 0.79 -26.33
CA TRP A 138 14.61 -0.56 -26.24
C TRP A 138 15.14 -1.43 -27.39
N THR A 139 15.47 -2.68 -27.09
CA THR A 139 15.89 -3.69 -28.08
C THR A 139 14.87 -4.81 -28.10
N ARG A 140 14.39 -5.18 -29.29
CA ARG A 140 13.46 -6.32 -29.43
C ARG A 140 14.18 -7.64 -29.17
N LEU A 141 13.60 -8.47 -28.31
CA LEU A 141 14.05 -9.84 -28.07
C LEU A 141 13.72 -10.71 -29.29
N ARG A 142 14.63 -11.63 -29.67
CA ARG A 142 14.43 -12.54 -30.81
C ARG A 142 13.50 -13.70 -30.43
N THR A 143 12.22 -13.37 -30.26
CA THR A 143 11.13 -14.31 -29.94
C THR A 143 9.92 -14.00 -30.81
N ASN A 144 8.97 -14.94 -30.91
CA ASN A 144 7.69 -14.69 -31.58
C ASN A 144 6.87 -13.62 -30.85
N ALA A 145 6.95 -13.59 -29.52
CA ALA A 145 6.37 -12.53 -28.69
C ALA A 145 7.10 -11.20 -28.91
N PRO A 146 6.39 -10.05 -29.01
CA PRO A 146 6.99 -8.73 -29.15
C PRO A 146 7.53 -8.22 -27.81
N ILE A 147 8.47 -8.94 -27.20
CA ILE A 147 9.12 -8.55 -25.96
C ILE A 147 10.30 -7.63 -26.27
N TYR A 148 10.42 -6.54 -25.53
CA TYR A 148 11.51 -5.58 -25.60
C TYR A 148 12.30 -5.60 -24.30
N PHE A 149 13.60 -5.29 -24.37
CA PHE A 149 14.43 -5.18 -23.19
C PHE A 149 15.40 -4.00 -23.27
N THR A 150 15.85 -3.55 -22.11
CA THR A 150 16.91 -2.56 -21.99
C THR A 150 17.85 -2.94 -20.84
N ASN A 151 19.14 -2.61 -20.99
CA ASN A 151 20.11 -2.78 -19.91
C ASN A 151 20.26 -1.46 -19.15
N LEU A 152 19.63 -1.38 -17.98
CA LEU A 152 19.59 -0.16 -17.19
C LEU A 152 20.99 0.27 -16.70
N LYS A 153 21.98 -0.64 -16.63
CA LYS A 153 23.37 -0.29 -16.30
C LYS A 153 24.00 0.71 -17.28
N LYS A 154 23.46 0.85 -18.49
CA LYS A 154 23.87 1.88 -19.46
C LYS A 154 23.39 3.29 -19.10
N HIS A 155 22.53 3.43 -18.08
CA HIS A 155 21.98 4.69 -17.58
C HIS A 155 22.31 4.84 -16.08
N PRO A 156 23.52 5.29 -15.72
CA PRO A 156 24.04 5.20 -14.34
C PRO A 156 23.15 5.81 -13.26
N GLU A 157 22.56 6.99 -13.51
CA GLU A 157 21.69 7.66 -12.52
C GLU A 157 20.36 6.94 -12.30
N ILE A 158 19.75 6.43 -13.38
CA ILE A 158 18.56 5.58 -13.30
C ILE A 158 18.92 4.29 -12.56
N PHE A 159 20.00 3.61 -12.97
CA PHE A 159 20.41 2.36 -12.37
C PHE A 159 20.74 2.50 -10.88
N LYS A 160 21.41 3.58 -10.48
CA LYS A 160 21.69 3.89 -9.07
C LYS A 160 20.40 3.99 -8.25
N SER A 161 19.39 4.67 -8.78
CA SER A 161 18.09 4.80 -8.12
C SER A 161 17.37 3.45 -8.03
N LEU A 162 17.34 2.67 -9.12
CA LEU A 162 16.66 1.37 -9.16
C LEU A 162 17.39 0.29 -8.35
N LYS A 163 18.72 0.36 -8.20
CA LYS A 163 19.47 -0.50 -7.28
C LYS A 163 19.08 -0.26 -5.81
N LYS A 164 18.71 0.97 -5.46
CA LYS A 164 18.28 1.33 -4.10
C LYS A 164 16.83 0.94 -3.82
N TYR A 165 15.93 1.16 -4.78
CA TYR A 165 14.48 1.07 -4.55
C TYR A 165 13.80 -0.12 -5.24
N GLY A 166 14.49 -0.84 -6.13
CA GLY A 166 13.89 -1.86 -6.99
C GLY A 166 12.95 -1.27 -8.05
N ILE A 167 12.08 -2.11 -8.61
CA ILE A 167 10.99 -1.73 -9.51
C ILE A 167 9.67 -2.27 -8.93
N PRO A 168 9.10 -1.59 -7.92
CA PRO A 168 7.89 -2.08 -7.23
C PRO A 168 6.63 -2.02 -8.11
N GLY A 169 6.64 -1.17 -9.14
CA GLY A 169 5.60 -1.07 -10.16
C GLY A 169 6.15 -0.44 -11.44
N LEU A 170 5.34 -0.36 -12.48
CA LEU A 170 5.71 0.27 -13.74
C LEU A 170 4.48 0.90 -14.40
N PHE A 171 4.59 2.15 -14.83
CA PHE A 171 3.50 2.89 -15.47
C PHE A 171 3.95 3.55 -16.77
N THR A 172 3.04 3.79 -17.70
CA THR A 172 3.28 4.70 -18.82
C THR A 172 3.15 6.15 -18.37
N LEU A 173 4.00 7.06 -18.84
CA LEU A 173 3.94 8.48 -18.43
C LEU A 173 2.70 9.19 -18.99
N LYS A 174 2.43 9.03 -20.30
CA LYS A 174 1.42 9.79 -21.04
C LYS A 174 -0.01 9.34 -20.72
N SER A 175 -0.29 8.04 -20.86
CA SER A 175 -1.60 7.46 -20.55
C SER A 175 -1.78 7.19 -19.05
N HIS A 176 -0.70 7.20 -18.26
CA HIS A 176 -0.71 6.85 -16.84
C HIS A 176 -1.36 5.47 -16.63
N SER A 177 -1.00 4.47 -17.43
CA SER A 177 -1.54 3.10 -17.33
C SER A 177 -0.55 2.20 -16.59
N ARG A 178 -1.05 1.27 -15.77
CA ARG A 178 -0.21 0.26 -15.12
C ARG A 178 0.21 -0.81 -16.13
N ILE A 179 1.49 -1.16 -16.10
CA ILE A 179 2.02 -2.35 -16.74
C ILE A 179 2.06 -3.44 -15.67
N GLN A 180 1.47 -4.59 -15.98
CA GLN A 180 1.33 -5.69 -15.05
C GLN A 180 2.70 -6.31 -14.79
N ARG A 181 3.03 -6.61 -13.53
CA ARG A 181 4.21 -7.43 -13.27
C ARG A 181 3.90 -8.85 -13.75
N ALA A 182 4.80 -9.44 -14.53
CA ALA A 182 4.70 -10.80 -15.06
C ALA A 182 4.17 -11.77 -14.01
N ARG A 183 3.05 -12.48 -14.29
CA ARG A 183 2.30 -13.19 -13.26
C ARG A 183 1.57 -14.43 -13.74
N TYR A 184 1.24 -15.31 -12.80
CA TYR A 184 0.41 -16.48 -13.04
C TYR A 184 -0.65 -16.67 -11.95
N PRO A 185 -1.94 -16.83 -12.31
CA PRO A 185 -2.51 -16.71 -13.66
C PRO A 185 -2.45 -15.28 -14.22
N ASN A 186 -2.50 -15.15 -15.55
CA ASN A 186 -2.54 -13.87 -16.27
C ASN A 186 -3.87 -13.16 -16.08
N ILE A 187 -3.79 -11.86 -15.78
CA ILE A 187 -4.96 -11.01 -15.61
C ILE A 187 -4.61 -9.52 -15.48
N ASN A 188 -5.59 -8.64 -15.70
CA ASN A 188 -5.46 -7.22 -15.40
C ASN A 188 -5.93 -6.91 -13.98
N VAL A 189 -4.98 -6.67 -13.07
CA VAL A 189 -5.26 -6.36 -11.64
C VAL A 189 -6.01 -5.04 -11.43
N GLU A 190 -6.03 -4.14 -12.40
CA GLU A 190 -6.71 -2.83 -12.27
C GLU A 190 -8.18 -2.89 -12.69
N THR A 191 -8.55 -3.74 -13.65
CA THR A 191 -9.91 -3.76 -14.23
C THR A 191 -10.72 -4.97 -13.86
N ASP A 192 -10.06 -6.10 -13.67
CA ASP A 192 -10.78 -7.35 -13.48
C ASP A 192 -11.19 -7.41 -12.00
N GLN A 193 -12.50 -7.43 -11.71
CA GLN A 193 -13.02 -7.36 -10.34
C GLN A 193 -12.80 -8.67 -9.57
N TRP A 194 -12.29 -8.59 -8.34
CA TRP A 194 -11.93 -9.72 -7.47
C TRP A 194 -13.01 -9.97 -6.40
N GLY A 195 -12.97 -11.12 -5.72
CA GLY A 195 -13.76 -11.38 -4.50
C GLY A 195 -14.88 -12.42 -4.66
N TYR A 196 -15.55 -12.75 -3.55
CA TYR A 196 -16.55 -13.85 -3.49
C TYR A 196 -17.70 -13.70 -4.50
N GLY A 197 -18.07 -12.46 -4.83
CA GLY A 197 -19.11 -12.14 -5.82
C GLY A 197 -18.61 -11.98 -7.26
N SER A 198 -17.31 -12.13 -7.54
CA SER A 198 -16.78 -11.95 -8.89
C SER A 198 -17.09 -13.16 -9.78
N PRO A 199 -17.61 -12.96 -11.01
CA PRO A 199 -17.78 -14.03 -11.99
C PRO A 199 -16.44 -14.59 -12.50
N LEU A 200 -15.32 -13.92 -12.21
CA LEU A 200 -14.00 -14.32 -12.65
C LEU A 200 -13.13 -14.90 -11.52
N ARG A 201 -13.68 -15.10 -10.31
CA ARG A 201 -12.93 -15.53 -9.10
C ARG A 201 -11.99 -16.73 -9.31
N ASP A 202 -12.34 -17.65 -10.20
CA ASP A 202 -11.54 -18.86 -10.48
C ASP A 202 -10.48 -18.66 -11.57
N LYS A 203 -10.49 -17.53 -12.30
CA LYS A 203 -9.44 -17.13 -13.26
C LYS A 203 -8.33 -16.31 -12.60
N PHE A 204 -8.63 -15.79 -11.42
CA PHE A 204 -7.89 -14.75 -10.71
C PHE A 204 -6.71 -15.33 -9.93
N GLY A 205 -6.88 -16.55 -9.43
CA GLY A 205 -5.86 -17.27 -8.69
C GLY A 205 -6.02 -18.77 -8.84
N LEU A 206 -4.96 -19.47 -8.51
CA LEU A 206 -4.87 -20.91 -8.37
C LEU A 206 -5.70 -21.35 -7.17
N ASN A 207 -6.37 -22.50 -7.31
CA ASN A 207 -7.22 -23.03 -6.26
C ASN A 207 -6.38 -23.35 -5.00
N SER A 208 -6.92 -23.05 -3.82
CA SER A 208 -6.25 -23.30 -2.54
C SER A 208 -5.87 -24.77 -2.34
N ASN A 209 -6.64 -25.71 -2.90
CA ASN A 209 -6.36 -27.15 -2.82
C ASN A 209 -5.09 -27.59 -3.56
N THR A 210 -4.52 -26.71 -4.38
CA THR A 210 -3.26 -26.95 -5.06
C THR A 210 -2.05 -26.70 -4.17
N VAL A 211 -2.23 -26.06 -3.01
CA VAL A 211 -1.19 -25.99 -1.97
C VAL A 211 -1.35 -27.20 -1.05
N MET A 212 -0.33 -28.06 -1.03
CA MET A 212 -0.28 -29.22 -0.15
C MET A 212 0.08 -28.82 1.28
N GLU A 213 0.95 -27.84 1.47
CA GLU A 213 1.35 -27.41 2.81
C GLU A 213 1.74 -25.93 2.83
N TRP A 214 1.33 -25.22 3.87
CA TRP A 214 1.94 -23.95 4.26
C TRP A 214 2.93 -24.21 5.39
N HIS A 215 4.21 -23.95 5.15
CA HIS A 215 5.26 -24.22 6.14
C HIS A 215 5.08 -23.29 7.32
N LYS A 216 4.99 -23.87 8.52
CA LYS A 216 4.85 -23.12 9.77
C LYS A 216 6.21 -22.60 10.22
N PRO A 217 6.27 -21.39 10.80
CA PRO A 217 7.49 -20.92 11.44
C PRO A 217 7.83 -21.78 12.66
N GLU A 218 9.12 -21.79 13.01
CA GLU A 218 9.58 -22.37 14.27
C GLU A 218 9.01 -21.61 15.47
N LYS A 219 9.01 -22.27 16.63
CA LYS A 219 8.63 -21.61 17.88
C LYS A 219 9.74 -20.64 18.28
N GLY A 220 9.37 -19.38 18.47
CA GLY A 220 10.27 -18.32 18.92
C GLY A 220 10.00 -17.90 20.37
N ILE A 221 10.53 -16.73 20.71
CA ILE A 221 10.39 -16.11 22.03
C ILE A 221 8.95 -15.61 22.20
N VAL A 222 8.33 -15.94 23.33
CA VAL A 222 7.01 -15.45 23.71
C VAL A 222 7.07 -13.93 23.91
N PRO A 223 6.14 -13.14 23.36
CA PRO A 223 6.11 -11.69 23.55
C PRO A 223 5.87 -11.31 25.01
N THR A 224 6.30 -10.11 25.38
CA THR A 224 5.90 -9.50 26.66
C THR A 224 4.50 -8.91 26.51
N PHE A 225 3.63 -9.15 27.49
CA PHE A 225 2.26 -8.63 27.49
C PHE A 225 2.11 -7.50 28.52
N VAL A 226 1.43 -6.44 28.11
CA VAL A 226 1.11 -5.28 28.97
C VAL A 226 -0.40 -5.14 29.03
N ASN A 227 -0.97 -5.17 30.23
CA ASN A 227 -2.39 -4.96 30.44
C ASN A 227 -2.71 -3.45 30.41
N ILE A 228 -3.76 -3.11 29.69
CA ILE A 228 -4.37 -1.79 29.60
C ILE A 228 -5.75 -1.87 30.22
N ASP A 229 -5.93 -1.19 31.34
CA ASP A 229 -7.22 -0.96 31.97
C ASP A 229 -7.58 0.51 31.86
N LEU A 230 -8.52 0.84 30.97
CA LEU A 230 -8.94 2.22 30.74
C LEU A 230 -9.75 2.82 31.90
N SER A 231 -10.05 2.05 32.95
CA SER A 231 -10.63 2.54 34.21
C SER A 231 -9.59 3.01 35.21
N ASP A 232 -8.35 2.54 35.07
CA ASP A 232 -7.24 2.85 35.96
C ASP A 232 -6.46 4.08 35.46
N PRO A 233 -6.42 5.21 36.18
CA PRO A 233 -5.62 6.38 35.81
C PRO A 233 -4.12 6.13 35.69
N SER A 234 -3.60 5.06 36.30
CA SER A 234 -2.19 4.69 36.27
C SER A 234 -1.82 3.75 35.13
N ASN A 235 -2.79 3.37 34.26
CA ASN A 235 -2.53 2.40 33.22
C ASN A 235 -1.47 2.90 32.20
N PRO A 236 -0.70 1.99 31.57
CA PRO A 236 0.44 2.35 30.73
C PRO A 236 0.12 3.18 29.48
N SER A 237 -1.14 3.22 29.04
CA SER A 237 -1.52 4.04 27.87
C SER A 237 -1.63 5.53 28.19
N GLY A 238 -1.80 5.89 29.47
CA GLY A 238 -2.09 7.26 29.91
C GLY A 238 -3.50 7.75 29.54
N ALA A 239 -4.33 6.91 28.92
CA ALA A 239 -5.72 7.23 28.58
C ALA A 239 -6.68 6.63 29.60
N VAL A 240 -7.66 7.42 30.07
CA VAL A 240 -8.74 6.97 30.96
C VAL A 240 -10.06 7.13 30.23
N LYS A 241 -10.69 6.01 29.87
CA LYS A 241 -11.90 5.99 29.03
C LYS A 241 -12.71 4.72 29.25
N ASN A 242 -13.15 4.48 30.49
CA ASN A 242 -13.99 3.34 30.85
C ASN A 242 -15.48 3.58 30.54
N ASN A 243 -15.81 3.83 29.28
CA ASN A 243 -17.19 4.08 28.86
C ASN A 243 -17.61 3.27 27.63
N SER A 244 -16.81 2.29 27.22
CA SER A 244 -17.25 1.35 26.18
C SER A 244 -18.37 0.48 26.74
N GLN A 245 -19.46 0.38 25.98
CA GLN A 245 -20.54 -0.58 26.24
C GLN A 245 -20.04 -2.04 26.09
N MET A 246 -18.98 -2.24 25.32
CA MET A 246 -18.29 -3.51 25.19
C MET A 246 -17.15 -3.57 26.21
N LYS A 247 -17.42 -4.19 27.37
CA LYS A 247 -16.47 -4.25 28.51
C LYS A 247 -15.08 -4.76 28.13
N ALA A 248 -14.99 -5.70 27.19
CA ALA A 248 -13.73 -6.26 26.71
C ALA A 248 -12.81 -5.25 25.98
N TYR A 249 -13.32 -4.07 25.60
CA TYR A 249 -12.50 -2.97 25.08
C TYR A 249 -12.10 -1.94 26.15
N ASN A 250 -12.63 -2.05 27.37
CA ASN A 250 -12.15 -1.26 28.51
C ASN A 250 -10.93 -1.89 29.17
N GLN A 251 -10.78 -3.22 29.09
CA GLN A 251 -9.66 -3.99 29.63
C GLN A 251 -9.13 -4.95 28.57
N PHE A 252 -7.91 -4.71 28.08
CA PHE A 252 -7.26 -5.53 27.07
C PHE A 252 -5.75 -5.56 27.33
N ALA A 253 -5.02 -6.43 26.65
CA ALA A 253 -3.57 -6.45 26.67
C ALA A 253 -3.01 -6.08 25.30
N ILE A 254 -1.74 -5.67 25.29
CA ILE A 254 -0.95 -5.45 24.08
C ILE A 254 0.36 -6.22 24.20
N GLY A 255 0.85 -6.75 23.08
CA GLY A 255 2.12 -7.47 23.00
C GLY A 255 3.27 -6.59 22.53
N TYR A 256 4.47 -6.91 23.00
CA TYR A 256 5.73 -6.31 22.56
C TYR A 256 6.86 -7.35 22.49
N GLY A 257 7.72 -7.25 21.48
CA GLY A 257 8.89 -8.13 21.35
C GLY A 257 8.57 -9.56 20.87
N GLY A 258 9.53 -10.47 21.04
CA GLY A 258 9.38 -11.88 20.71
C GLY A 258 9.01 -12.13 19.24
N VAL A 259 8.21 -13.17 18.99
CA VAL A 259 7.68 -13.50 17.66
C VAL A 259 6.86 -12.39 17.01
N CYS A 260 6.39 -11.40 17.77
CA CYS A 260 5.62 -10.29 17.20
C CYS A 260 6.48 -9.33 16.42
N SER A 261 7.69 -9.05 16.92
CA SER A 261 8.69 -8.26 16.22
C SER A 261 9.25 -8.97 14.99
N THR A 262 9.06 -10.30 14.88
CA THR A 262 9.37 -11.06 13.67
C THR A 262 8.23 -11.01 12.63
N VAL A 263 7.13 -10.30 12.88
CA VAL A 263 6.06 -10.10 11.88
C VAL A 263 5.74 -8.62 11.68
N TRP A 264 5.53 -7.88 12.77
CA TRP A 264 5.12 -6.47 12.79
C TRP A 264 6.21 -5.54 13.34
N GLU A 265 5.97 -4.22 13.29
CA GLU A 265 6.88 -3.17 13.76
C GLU A 265 7.39 -3.41 15.20
N PRO A 266 8.70 -3.70 15.41
CA PRO A 266 9.28 -4.04 16.70
C PRO A 266 9.25 -2.93 17.72
N LYS A 267 9.15 -1.67 17.27
CA LYS A 267 9.08 -0.51 18.16
C LYS A 267 7.65 -0.18 18.60
N GLU A 268 6.66 -0.90 18.08
CA GLU A 268 5.26 -0.66 18.38
C GLU A 268 4.64 -1.83 19.13
N HIS A 269 3.64 -1.49 19.94
CA HIS A 269 2.79 -2.48 20.56
C HIS A 269 1.85 -3.08 19.49
N SER A 270 1.56 -4.37 19.62
CA SER A 270 0.60 -5.05 18.74
C SER A 270 -0.57 -5.59 19.55
N TYR A 271 -1.79 -5.20 19.15
CA TYR A 271 -3.03 -5.65 19.79
C TYR A 271 -3.26 -7.16 19.62
N TRP A 272 -3.00 -7.70 18.42
CA TRP A 272 -3.16 -9.13 18.11
C TRP A 272 -2.13 -10.01 18.81
N CYS A 273 -1.00 -9.43 19.19
CA CYS A 273 0.07 -10.09 19.91
C CYS A 273 -0.10 -10.12 21.42
N SER A 274 -1.32 -9.99 21.92
CA SER A 274 -1.57 -9.93 23.35
C SER A 274 -2.03 -11.27 23.92
N ASN A 275 -2.02 -11.42 25.24
CA ASN A 275 -2.62 -12.56 25.93
C ASN A 275 -4.09 -12.33 26.32
N ASN A 276 -4.63 -11.14 26.04
CA ASN A 276 -5.99 -10.74 26.40
C ASN A 276 -6.50 -9.66 25.43
N SER A 277 -6.78 -10.07 24.20
CA SER A 277 -7.37 -9.22 23.14
C SER A 277 -8.86 -9.50 22.97
N ALA A 278 -9.59 -8.54 22.40
CA ALA A 278 -11.01 -8.65 22.14
C ALA A 278 -11.41 -8.17 20.74
N GLY A 279 -12.32 -8.92 20.12
CA GLY A 279 -12.91 -8.64 18.81
C GLY A 279 -11.94 -8.81 17.64
N GLY A 280 -12.49 -8.74 16.43
CA GLY A 280 -11.73 -8.98 15.20
C GLY A 280 -10.95 -10.30 15.22
N TRP A 281 -11.49 -11.36 15.85
CA TRP A 281 -10.85 -12.67 15.99
C TRP A 281 -9.46 -12.67 16.66
N ALA A 282 -9.10 -11.58 17.34
CA ALA A 282 -7.79 -11.41 17.95
C ALA A 282 -7.49 -12.46 19.04
N GLU A 283 -8.50 -13.17 19.54
CA GLU A 283 -8.36 -14.30 20.46
C GLU A 283 -7.65 -15.53 19.84
N VAL A 284 -7.67 -15.68 18.51
CA VAL A 284 -6.94 -16.76 17.84
C VAL A 284 -5.44 -16.42 17.77
N ASP A 285 -5.13 -15.16 17.50
CA ASP A 285 -3.75 -14.66 17.46
C ASP A 285 -3.14 -14.62 18.87
N SER A 286 -3.93 -14.38 19.92
CA SER A 286 -3.46 -14.43 21.30
C SER A 286 -2.95 -15.82 21.71
N GLY A 287 -3.65 -16.90 21.33
CA GLY A 287 -3.19 -18.27 21.56
C GLY A 287 -1.84 -18.55 20.88
N CYS A 288 -1.64 -18.00 19.67
CA CYS A 288 -0.38 -18.13 18.95
C CYS A 288 0.75 -17.27 19.52
N ALA A 289 0.43 -16.07 20.02
CA ALA A 289 1.37 -15.22 20.73
C ALA A 289 1.84 -15.89 22.04
N ILE A 290 0.92 -16.42 22.85
CA ILE A 290 1.23 -17.17 24.08
C ILE A 290 2.06 -18.42 23.79
N ALA A 291 1.77 -19.11 22.68
CA ALA A 291 2.55 -20.26 22.24
C ALA A 291 3.93 -19.89 21.66
N GLY A 292 4.25 -18.61 21.50
CA GLY A 292 5.49 -18.13 20.88
C GLY A 292 5.61 -18.55 19.41
N ARG A 293 4.49 -18.61 18.67
CA ARG A 293 4.49 -19.04 17.27
C ARG A 293 3.30 -18.44 16.51
N LEU A 294 3.50 -17.24 15.96
CA LEU A 294 2.56 -16.63 15.00
C LEU A 294 2.57 -17.47 13.72
N GLN A 295 1.43 -17.98 13.26
CA GLN A 295 1.37 -18.90 12.13
C GLN A 295 1.31 -18.18 10.79
N ILE A 296 2.13 -17.15 10.61
CA ILE A 296 2.36 -16.55 9.29
C ILE A 296 3.33 -17.48 8.53
N PRO A 297 3.00 -17.97 7.33
CA PRO A 297 3.81 -18.98 6.66
C PRO A 297 5.22 -18.52 6.36
N VAL A 298 6.16 -19.47 6.41
CA VAL A 298 7.56 -19.28 5.99
C VAL A 298 7.87 -20.01 4.68
N GLY A 299 6.86 -20.60 4.05
CA GLY A 299 6.98 -21.29 2.78
C GLY A 299 5.68 -21.98 2.38
N LEU A 300 5.68 -22.57 1.18
CA LEU A 300 4.61 -23.44 0.71
C LEU A 300 5.16 -24.66 -0.03
N THR A 301 4.38 -25.74 -0.02
CA THR A 301 4.55 -26.90 -0.90
C THR A 301 3.33 -27.03 -1.79
N TRP A 302 3.50 -27.09 -3.11
CA TRP A 302 2.41 -27.18 -4.06
C TRP A 302 2.28 -28.57 -4.69
N ASN A 303 1.06 -28.91 -5.13
CA ASN A 303 0.76 -30.18 -5.77
C ASN A 303 1.33 -30.20 -7.19
N MET A 304 2.48 -30.85 -7.34
CA MET A 304 3.19 -30.99 -8.62
C MET A 304 2.45 -31.83 -9.67
N SER A 305 1.41 -32.56 -9.28
CA SER A 305 0.55 -33.32 -10.20
C SER A 305 -0.63 -32.49 -10.70
N SER A 306 -0.90 -31.32 -10.10
CA SER A 306 -1.96 -30.41 -10.54
C SER A 306 -1.66 -29.86 -11.95
N ASP A 307 -2.60 -30.01 -12.88
CA ASP A 307 -2.47 -29.51 -14.25
C ASP A 307 -2.17 -28.01 -14.30
N SER A 308 -2.82 -27.23 -13.45
CA SER A 308 -2.59 -25.78 -13.33
C SER A 308 -1.18 -25.43 -12.84
N LEU A 309 -0.49 -26.34 -12.15
CA LEU A 309 0.84 -26.09 -11.59
C LEU A 309 1.97 -26.78 -12.35
N LYS A 310 1.68 -27.56 -13.39
CA LYS A 310 2.71 -28.22 -14.22
C LYS A 310 3.70 -27.20 -14.79
N ARG A 311 3.26 -25.97 -15.10
CA ARG A 311 4.13 -24.93 -15.64
C ARG A 311 5.15 -24.38 -14.64
N LEU A 312 4.85 -24.38 -13.34
CA LEU A 312 5.77 -23.90 -12.29
C LEU A 312 7.09 -24.69 -12.27
N LYS A 313 7.08 -25.94 -12.75
CA LYS A 313 8.30 -26.77 -12.92
C LYS A 313 9.29 -26.20 -13.93
N LYS A 314 8.85 -25.29 -14.79
CA LYS A 314 9.70 -24.63 -15.81
C LYS A 314 10.43 -23.40 -15.26
N TRP A 315 10.09 -22.95 -14.05
CA TRP A 315 10.74 -21.81 -13.43
C TRP A 315 12.20 -22.14 -13.15
N ARG A 316 13.10 -21.43 -13.84
CA ARG A 316 14.54 -21.61 -13.64
C ARG A 316 15.03 -20.92 -12.39
N ASN A 317 14.43 -19.76 -12.08
CA ASN A 317 14.81 -18.94 -10.94
C ASN A 317 13.62 -18.10 -10.44
N PRO A 318 12.82 -18.60 -9.49
CA PRO A 318 11.75 -17.85 -8.84
C PRO A 318 12.22 -16.99 -7.66
N LEU A 319 13.53 -16.70 -7.51
CA LEU A 319 13.99 -15.80 -6.44
C LEU A 319 13.41 -14.40 -6.61
N GLY A 320 12.88 -13.82 -5.53
CA GLY A 320 12.15 -12.56 -5.53
C GLY A 320 10.74 -12.65 -6.13
N ALA A 321 10.27 -13.85 -6.48
CA ALA A 321 8.87 -14.05 -6.82
C ALA A 321 7.96 -13.65 -5.65
N ILE A 322 6.78 -13.11 -5.93
CA ILE A 322 5.84 -12.70 -4.90
C ILE A 322 4.64 -13.62 -4.96
N VAL A 323 4.46 -14.44 -3.92
CA VAL A 323 3.26 -15.25 -3.74
C VAL A 323 2.19 -14.36 -3.12
N HIS A 324 1.11 -14.14 -3.87
CA HIS A 324 -0.10 -13.46 -3.40
C HIS A 324 -1.08 -14.53 -2.95
N ALA A 325 -1.35 -14.61 -1.66
CA ALA A 325 -2.24 -15.61 -1.10
C ALA A 325 -3.43 -14.93 -0.44
N TRP A 326 -4.65 -15.32 -0.84
CA TRP A 326 -5.87 -14.77 -0.27
C TRP A 326 -6.24 -15.50 1.00
N HIS A 327 -6.84 -14.76 1.92
CA HIS A 327 -7.60 -15.40 2.98
C HIS A 327 -8.79 -16.14 2.35
N SER A 328 -9.16 -17.31 2.87
CA SER A 328 -10.28 -18.12 2.33
C SER A 328 -11.63 -17.41 2.27
N GLN A 329 -11.82 -16.38 3.10
CA GLN A 329 -13.01 -15.51 3.09
C GLN A 329 -12.84 -14.25 2.20
N SER A 330 -11.71 -14.13 1.50
CA SER A 330 -11.38 -13.08 0.54
C SER A 330 -11.35 -11.63 1.06
N TRP A 331 -11.37 -11.41 2.39
CA TRP A 331 -11.31 -10.06 2.97
C TRP A 331 -9.89 -9.51 3.15
N ALA A 332 -8.86 -10.35 2.98
CA ALA A 332 -7.45 -9.96 2.98
C ALA A 332 -6.62 -10.80 2.01
N MET A 333 -5.50 -10.23 1.60
CA MET A 333 -4.46 -10.87 0.79
C MET A 333 -3.10 -10.62 1.45
N HIS A 334 -2.29 -11.67 1.48
CA HIS A 334 -0.94 -11.66 2.03
C HIS A 334 0.04 -11.87 0.88
N MET A 335 1.10 -11.08 0.89
CA MET A 335 2.17 -11.14 -0.10
C MET A 335 3.42 -11.69 0.57
N PHE A 336 4.02 -12.71 -0.04
CA PHE A 336 5.24 -13.35 0.45
C PHE A 336 6.30 -13.35 -0.64
N GLU A 337 7.42 -12.68 -0.39
CA GLU A 337 8.59 -12.76 -1.26
C GLU A 337 9.28 -14.12 -1.11
N VAL A 338 9.66 -14.75 -2.23
CA VAL A 338 10.41 -16.02 -2.28
C VAL A 338 11.90 -15.76 -2.11
N GLU A 339 12.50 -16.32 -1.05
CA GLU A 339 13.93 -16.23 -0.73
C GLU A 339 14.72 -17.46 -1.19
N SER A 340 14.09 -18.64 -1.19
CA SER A 340 14.68 -19.85 -1.75
C SER A 340 13.61 -20.83 -2.24
N TYR A 341 14.02 -21.83 -3.01
CA TYR A 341 13.08 -22.73 -3.68
C TYR A 341 13.69 -24.11 -3.91
N ASP A 342 12.81 -25.10 -4.01
CA ASP A 342 13.09 -26.45 -4.49
C ASP A 342 11.96 -26.84 -5.44
N THR A 343 12.10 -26.43 -6.70
CA THR A 343 11.08 -26.67 -7.74
C THR A 343 10.97 -28.14 -8.12
N LEU A 344 11.98 -28.97 -7.82
CA LEU A 344 11.94 -30.41 -8.04
C LEU A 344 10.98 -31.11 -7.07
N ASN A 345 10.87 -30.60 -5.84
CA ASN A 345 9.94 -31.09 -4.83
C ASN A 345 8.72 -30.19 -4.62
N GLY A 346 8.56 -29.16 -5.45
CA GLY A 346 7.42 -28.26 -5.41
C GLY A 346 7.37 -27.39 -4.16
N LYS A 347 8.51 -26.84 -3.71
CA LYS A 347 8.61 -26.00 -2.51
C LYS A 347 9.11 -24.60 -2.82
N LEU A 348 8.50 -23.61 -2.17
CA LEU A 348 9.00 -22.23 -2.08
C LEU A 348 9.18 -21.90 -0.60
N PHE A 349 10.25 -21.16 -0.27
CA PHE A 349 10.51 -20.65 1.07
C PHE A 349 10.51 -19.13 1.02
N PHE A 350 9.85 -18.52 1.99
CA PHE A 350 9.60 -17.08 2.01
C PHE A 350 10.63 -16.32 2.82
N ASN A 351 10.88 -15.08 2.39
CA ASN A 351 11.74 -14.16 3.10
C ASN A 351 11.12 -13.80 4.46
N THR A 352 11.78 -14.21 5.54
CA THR A 352 11.32 -13.95 6.91
C THR A 352 11.96 -12.71 7.54
N THR A 353 12.85 -12.04 6.79
CA THR A 353 13.59 -10.87 7.25
C THR A 353 12.65 -9.74 7.68
N TYR A 354 13.07 -8.98 8.68
CA TYR A 354 12.33 -7.80 9.11
C TYR A 354 12.16 -6.79 7.96
N GLY A 355 10.91 -6.45 7.65
CA GLY A 355 10.55 -5.43 6.65
C GLY A 355 10.47 -5.91 5.20
N SER A 356 10.53 -7.22 4.92
CA SER A 356 10.65 -7.77 3.56
C SER A 356 9.37 -8.32 2.93
N GLY A 357 8.17 -7.87 3.32
CA GLY A 357 6.92 -8.36 2.70
C GLY A 357 6.64 -9.84 2.97
N ARG A 358 6.34 -10.14 4.23
CA ARG A 358 6.17 -11.50 4.78
C ARG A 358 4.74 -11.79 5.23
N GLY A 359 3.74 -11.28 4.50
CA GLY A 359 2.33 -11.46 4.87
C GLY A 359 1.90 -10.69 6.12
N SER A 360 2.53 -9.56 6.45
CA SER A 360 2.23 -8.78 7.67
C SER A 360 0.94 -7.95 7.60
N GLN A 361 0.21 -7.96 6.47
CA GLN A 361 -0.91 -7.05 6.20
C GLN A 361 -2.20 -7.43 6.94
N GLY A 362 -2.37 -8.72 7.19
CA GLY A 362 -3.46 -9.26 8.00
C GLY A 362 -2.90 -9.91 9.25
N GLY A 363 -3.65 -9.80 10.34
CA GLY A 363 -3.47 -10.62 11.52
C GLY A 363 -4.44 -11.72 11.33
N ARG A 364 -3.92 -12.91 11.04
CA ARG A 364 -4.57 -14.20 11.26
C ARG A 364 -3.63 -15.27 10.76
N ASN A 365 -3.43 -16.24 11.63
CA ASN A 365 -2.77 -17.49 11.38
C ASN A 365 -3.19 -18.14 10.05
N TRP A 366 -2.24 -18.76 9.38
CA TRP A 366 -2.39 -19.36 8.06
C TRP A 366 -2.07 -20.84 8.12
N CYS A 367 -3.00 -21.67 7.68
CA CYS A 367 -2.79 -23.11 7.59
C CYS A 367 -3.72 -23.73 6.55
N ARG A 368 -3.44 -24.99 6.18
CA ARG A 368 -4.44 -25.85 5.55
C ARG A 368 -5.45 -26.28 6.61
N CYS A 369 -6.70 -26.55 6.23
CA CYS A 369 -7.79 -26.97 7.11
C CYS A 369 -7.39 -28.01 8.16
N ASP A 370 -6.82 -29.12 7.71
CA ASP A 370 -6.37 -30.24 8.54
C ASP A 370 -5.05 -29.96 9.30
N GLN A 371 -4.41 -28.81 9.08
CA GLN A 371 -3.21 -28.36 9.78
C GLN A 371 -3.53 -27.35 10.91
N CYS A 372 -4.74 -26.80 10.96
CA CYS A 372 -5.16 -25.80 11.94
C CYS A 372 -5.78 -26.48 13.17
N SER A 373 -5.07 -26.58 14.30
CA SER A 373 -5.62 -27.22 15.53
C SER A 373 -6.86 -26.49 16.10
N TYR A 374 -6.97 -25.17 15.90
CA TYR A 374 -8.14 -24.40 16.31
C TYR A 374 -9.33 -24.55 15.32
N ALA A 375 -9.08 -24.82 14.03
CA ALA A 375 -10.13 -25.14 13.06
C ALA A 375 -10.50 -26.64 13.06
N ALA A 376 -9.57 -27.51 13.50
CA ALA A 376 -9.74 -28.95 13.63
C ALA A 376 -10.43 -29.37 14.96
N GLY A 377 -10.78 -28.41 15.84
CA GLY A 377 -11.70 -28.67 16.95
C GLY A 377 -11.10 -29.03 18.30
N LEU A 378 -9.81 -28.73 18.59
CA LEU A 378 -9.24 -29.04 19.91
C LEU A 378 -9.62 -28.05 21.03
N TRP A 379 -10.28 -26.93 20.70
CA TRP A 379 -10.70 -25.89 21.67
C TRP A 379 -12.21 -25.59 21.68
N SER A 380 -12.99 -26.22 20.80
CA SER A 380 -14.45 -26.07 20.77
C SER A 380 -15.09 -27.44 20.88
N ASN A 381 -15.98 -27.64 21.86
CA ASN A 381 -16.82 -28.84 22.00
C ASN A 381 -17.77 -29.12 20.80
N ASN A 382 -17.59 -28.43 19.67
CA ASN A 382 -18.34 -28.56 18.41
C ASN A 382 -17.38 -28.91 17.27
N GLY A 383 -16.72 -30.07 17.36
CA GLY A 383 -15.73 -30.55 16.40
C GLY A 383 -16.20 -30.57 14.93
N ASN A 384 -15.22 -30.49 14.02
CA ASN A 384 -15.30 -30.54 12.55
C ASN A 384 -15.82 -29.29 11.82
N TRP A 385 -15.00 -28.23 11.80
CA TRP A 385 -15.23 -27.04 10.97
C TRP A 385 -14.66 -27.18 9.54
N CYS A 386 -13.63 -28.01 9.37
CA CYS A 386 -13.05 -28.32 8.08
C CYS A 386 -13.89 -29.37 7.34
N GLY A 387 -14.47 -29.02 6.18
CA GLY A 387 -15.06 -30.00 5.26
C GLY A 387 -16.59 -29.99 5.08
N ARG A 388 -17.32 -28.96 5.55
CA ARG A 388 -18.68 -28.74 5.01
C ARG A 388 -18.58 -28.17 3.60
N ARG A 389 -18.77 -29.07 2.65
CA ARG A 389 -18.85 -28.94 1.19
C ARG A 389 -18.99 -27.50 0.68
N GLN A 390 -18.22 -27.22 -0.38
CA GLN A 390 -18.31 -26.10 -1.33
C GLN A 390 -19.69 -25.93 -2.02
N SER A 391 -20.80 -26.40 -1.44
CA SER A 391 -22.16 -26.15 -1.91
C SER A 391 -22.86 -25.13 -0.99
N GLN A 392 -23.05 -23.95 -1.57
CA GLN A 392 -23.98 -22.85 -1.28
C GLN A 392 -24.85 -22.87 0.00
N LYS A 393 -24.94 -21.67 0.59
CA LYS A 393 -25.83 -21.17 1.65
C LYS A 393 -25.48 -21.57 3.08
N GLY A 394 -24.63 -20.74 3.69
CA GLY A 394 -24.40 -20.69 5.15
C GLY A 394 -22.99 -20.16 5.42
N HIS A 395 -22.90 -18.97 6.00
CA HIS A 395 -21.63 -18.32 6.31
C HIS A 395 -20.88 -19.03 7.44
N ASP A 396 -19.55 -18.94 7.31
CA ASP A 396 -18.48 -19.12 8.29
C ASP A 396 -17.96 -20.55 8.59
N THR A 397 -16.62 -20.74 8.60
CA THR A 397 -15.79 -21.45 9.63
C THR A 397 -14.45 -22.09 9.16
N ARG A 398 -13.21 -21.59 9.33
CA ARG A 398 -12.54 -20.30 9.65
C ARG A 398 -11.01 -20.46 9.43
N LEU A 399 -10.34 -19.41 8.93
CA LEU A 399 -8.88 -19.11 8.84
C LEU A 399 -7.92 -20.11 8.15
N ILE A 400 -8.21 -20.44 6.89
CA ILE A 400 -7.27 -21.16 6.03
C ILE A 400 -6.94 -20.39 4.76
N SER A 401 -5.86 -20.80 4.11
CA SER A 401 -5.47 -20.27 2.80
C SER A 401 -6.60 -20.39 1.77
N GLY A 402 -6.86 -19.29 1.06
CA GLY A 402 -7.71 -19.21 -0.12
C GLY A 402 -6.91 -19.35 -1.42
N SER A 403 -7.47 -18.85 -2.51
CA SER A 403 -6.77 -18.85 -3.81
C SER A 403 -5.46 -18.09 -3.73
N TRP A 404 -4.51 -18.42 -4.61
CA TRP A 404 -3.20 -17.80 -4.62
C TRP A 404 -2.69 -17.54 -6.05
N ALA A 405 -1.75 -16.62 -6.20
CA ALA A 405 -1.10 -16.30 -7.47
C ALA A 405 0.39 -16.04 -7.23
N VAL A 406 1.17 -16.01 -8.30
CA VAL A 406 2.58 -15.64 -8.23
C VAL A 406 2.88 -14.54 -9.23
N GLU A 407 3.68 -13.56 -8.82
CA GLU A 407 4.23 -12.53 -9.69
C GLU A 407 5.77 -12.57 -9.67
N ASN A 408 6.39 -11.82 -10.58
CA ASN A 408 7.83 -11.58 -10.63
C ASN A 408 8.67 -12.82 -10.99
N VAL A 409 8.22 -13.60 -11.97
CA VAL A 409 8.98 -14.73 -12.54
C VAL A 409 9.15 -14.50 -14.04
N PHE A 410 10.38 -14.63 -14.56
CA PHE A 410 10.66 -14.33 -15.98
C PHE A 410 9.86 -15.22 -16.94
N GLU A 411 9.70 -16.50 -16.61
CA GLU A 411 8.92 -17.44 -17.42
C GLU A 411 7.43 -17.10 -17.51
N GLU A 412 6.89 -16.27 -16.61
CA GLU A 412 5.51 -15.77 -16.65
C GLU A 412 5.41 -14.37 -17.29
N LEU A 413 6.47 -13.90 -17.98
CA LEU A 413 6.35 -12.80 -18.97
C LEU A 413 5.80 -13.41 -20.27
N ASP A 414 4.53 -13.79 -20.26
CA ASP A 414 3.90 -14.59 -21.31
C ASP A 414 2.62 -13.96 -21.89
N SER A 415 2.24 -12.76 -21.43
CA SER A 415 1.08 -12.00 -21.89
C SER A 415 1.42 -10.54 -22.26
N PRO A 416 0.66 -9.91 -23.19
CA PRO A 416 0.75 -8.48 -23.42
C PRO A 416 0.52 -7.65 -22.14
N ASN A 417 1.13 -6.46 -22.11
CA ASN A 417 1.12 -5.52 -20.99
C ASN A 417 1.86 -6.01 -19.72
N GLU A 418 2.81 -6.92 -19.86
CA GLU A 418 3.61 -7.41 -18.74
C GLU A 418 5.05 -6.88 -18.72
N TYR A 419 5.67 -6.83 -17.55
CA TYR A 419 7.08 -6.55 -17.38
C TYR A 419 7.77 -7.51 -16.40
N PHE A 420 9.07 -7.70 -16.58
CA PHE A 420 9.94 -8.40 -15.63
C PHE A 420 11.27 -7.67 -15.48
N TYR A 421 11.75 -7.51 -14.25
CA TYR A 421 13.05 -6.89 -13.97
C TYR A 421 14.01 -7.91 -13.37
N ASN A 422 15.09 -8.19 -14.09
CA ASN A 422 16.18 -8.99 -13.55
C ASN A 422 17.15 -8.10 -12.78
N ALA A 423 17.04 -8.07 -11.45
CA ALA A 423 17.87 -7.24 -10.58
C ALA A 423 19.37 -7.61 -10.64
N THR A 424 19.71 -8.89 -10.85
CA THR A 424 21.10 -9.37 -10.95
C THR A 424 21.78 -8.83 -12.20
N THR A 425 21.12 -8.94 -13.36
CA THR A 425 21.69 -8.48 -14.64
C THR A 425 21.48 -6.99 -14.86
N GLY A 426 20.48 -6.38 -14.22
CA GLY A 426 20.05 -5.00 -14.45
C GLY A 426 19.23 -4.82 -15.72
N ILE A 427 18.63 -5.90 -16.24
CA ILE A 427 17.85 -5.87 -17.48
C ILE A 427 16.36 -5.78 -17.14
N LEU A 428 15.69 -4.78 -17.72
CA LEU A 428 14.24 -4.64 -17.68
C LEU A 428 13.66 -5.16 -18.99
N TYR A 429 12.73 -6.11 -18.89
CA TYR A 429 11.95 -6.67 -19.99
C TYR A 429 10.52 -6.14 -19.93
N TRP A 430 9.94 -5.87 -21.09
CA TRP A 430 8.59 -5.34 -21.23
C TRP A 430 7.93 -5.89 -22.49
N TRP A 431 6.71 -6.38 -22.34
CA TRP A 431 5.81 -6.74 -23.44
C TRP A 431 4.74 -5.64 -23.58
N PRO A 432 4.89 -4.71 -24.54
CA PRO A 432 3.91 -3.64 -24.79
C PRO A 432 2.56 -4.18 -25.26
N ASN A 433 1.48 -3.49 -24.90
CA ASN A 433 0.16 -3.68 -25.50
C ASN A 433 -0.02 -2.84 -26.79
N GLU A 434 0.90 -1.91 -27.05
CA GLU A 434 0.87 -1.00 -28.19
C GLU A 434 1.87 -1.44 -29.26
N THR A 435 1.59 -1.08 -30.51
CA THR A 435 2.43 -1.42 -31.66
C THR A 435 3.73 -0.60 -31.73
N TYR A 436 3.81 0.53 -31.00
CA TYR A 436 4.93 1.48 -31.03
C TYR A 436 5.54 1.68 -29.65
N VAL A 437 6.83 1.35 -29.50
CA VAL A 437 7.58 1.37 -28.23
C VAL A 437 8.41 2.64 -28.05
N ASP A 438 8.86 3.24 -29.16
CA ASP A 438 9.82 4.36 -29.15
C ASP A 438 9.21 5.67 -28.59
N ASP A 439 7.89 5.82 -28.63
CA ASP A 439 7.18 6.99 -28.09
C ASP A 439 6.70 6.80 -26.64
N VAL A 440 7.05 5.68 -25.99
CA VAL A 440 6.57 5.35 -24.65
C VAL A 440 7.64 5.60 -23.60
N THR A 441 7.43 6.63 -22.77
CA THR A 441 8.19 6.80 -21.53
C THR A 441 7.53 6.01 -20.40
N LEU A 442 8.32 5.18 -19.71
CA LEU A 442 7.89 4.45 -18.52
C LEU A 442 8.28 5.19 -17.24
N VAL A 443 7.54 4.96 -16.16
CA VAL A 443 7.75 5.56 -14.84
C VAL A 443 7.76 4.46 -13.79
N VAL A 444 8.80 4.45 -12.95
CA VAL A 444 8.92 3.54 -11.81
C VAL A 444 8.57 4.29 -10.52
N PRO A 445 7.55 3.89 -9.73
CA PRO A 445 7.27 4.51 -8.43
C PRO A 445 8.40 4.17 -7.45
N LEU A 446 9.07 5.18 -6.86
CA LEU A 446 10.22 4.95 -5.97
C LEU A 446 9.87 5.09 -4.48
N ILE A 447 9.10 6.12 -4.15
CA ILE A 447 8.79 6.48 -2.75
C ILE A 447 7.31 6.29 -2.44
N ARG A 448 7.01 5.96 -1.18
CA ARG A 448 5.66 5.65 -0.68
C ARG A 448 4.93 6.88 -0.15
N THR A 449 5.70 7.76 0.49
CA THR A 449 5.22 9.03 1.05
C THR A 449 5.65 10.15 0.13
N LEU A 450 4.70 10.99 -0.30
CA LEU A 450 4.96 12.11 -1.20
C LEU A 450 5.07 13.43 -0.42
N ILE A 451 4.14 13.65 0.52
CA ILE A 451 4.21 14.73 1.48
C ILE A 451 4.09 14.13 2.88
N GLU A 452 5.03 14.49 3.76
CA GLU A 452 5.08 14.02 5.14
C GLU A 452 5.04 15.22 6.09
N VAL A 453 3.98 15.31 6.88
CA VAL A 453 3.80 16.35 7.91
C VAL A 453 4.20 15.77 9.25
N LYS A 454 5.22 16.37 9.88
CA LYS A 454 5.80 15.92 11.15
C LYS A 454 5.71 17.01 12.21
N GLY A 455 4.69 16.90 13.06
CA GLY A 455 4.59 17.63 14.31
C GLY A 455 4.44 16.70 15.50
N SER A 456 4.07 17.28 16.65
CA SER A 456 3.74 16.54 17.87
C SER A 456 2.65 17.27 18.64
N LEU A 457 2.11 16.65 19.69
CA LEU A 457 1.19 17.34 20.61
C LEU A 457 1.82 18.61 21.22
N LYS A 458 3.13 18.59 21.51
CA LYS A 458 3.86 19.74 22.10
C LYS A 458 4.21 20.82 21.07
N SER A 459 4.46 20.42 19.82
CA SER A 459 4.85 21.32 18.73
C SER A 459 4.14 20.88 17.44
N PRO A 460 2.84 21.19 17.30
CA PRO A 460 2.07 20.76 16.14
C PRO A 460 2.33 21.63 14.91
N VAL A 461 2.20 21.03 13.72
CA VAL A 461 2.19 21.78 12.45
C VAL A 461 0.81 22.38 12.23
N LYS A 462 0.72 23.70 12.01
CA LYS A 462 -0.57 24.41 12.01
C LYS A 462 -0.93 25.01 10.65
N ASN A 463 -2.22 25.05 10.36
CA ASN A 463 -2.79 25.85 9.27
C ASN A 463 -2.21 25.52 7.89
N ILE A 464 -2.06 24.23 7.58
CA ILE A 464 -1.60 23.78 6.26
C ILE A 464 -2.81 23.50 5.38
N ALA A 465 -2.69 23.81 4.09
CA ALA A 465 -3.68 23.37 3.12
C ALA A 465 -3.06 22.84 1.83
N ILE A 466 -3.60 21.74 1.32
CA ILE A 466 -3.26 21.12 0.03
C ILE A 466 -4.49 21.19 -0.86
N GLN A 467 -4.38 21.80 -2.04
CA GLN A 467 -5.56 22.26 -2.78
C GLN A 467 -5.43 22.07 -4.30
N GLY A 468 -6.37 21.37 -4.94
CA GLY A 468 -6.35 21.25 -6.41
C GLY A 468 -5.21 20.38 -6.98
N VAL A 469 -4.41 19.75 -6.11
CA VAL A 469 -3.21 18.98 -6.49
C VAL A 469 -3.55 17.51 -6.71
N GLY A 470 -3.01 16.92 -7.77
CA GLY A 470 -3.03 15.47 -7.99
C GLY A 470 -1.85 14.75 -7.32
N PHE A 471 -2.07 13.56 -6.79
CA PHE A 471 -1.05 12.66 -6.25
C PHE A 471 -1.03 11.37 -7.07
N ARG A 472 0.16 10.90 -7.45
CA ARG A 472 0.30 9.65 -8.23
C ARG A 472 1.63 8.94 -8.02
N GLU A 473 1.70 7.69 -8.45
CA GLU A 473 2.94 6.90 -8.56
C GLU A 473 3.68 6.78 -7.20
N ALA A 474 2.93 6.58 -6.11
CA ALA A 474 3.49 6.16 -4.82
C ALA A 474 3.74 4.65 -4.84
N ALA A 475 4.92 4.22 -4.40
CA ALA A 475 5.35 2.82 -4.44
C ALA A 475 4.49 1.91 -3.55
N ASN A 476 4.52 0.62 -3.88
CA ASN A 476 3.77 -0.41 -3.16
C ASN A 476 4.11 -0.45 -1.67
N THR A 477 3.18 -0.85 -0.82
CA THR A 477 3.40 -0.93 0.64
C THR A 477 3.41 -2.35 1.19
N TYR A 478 3.04 -3.35 0.39
CA TYR A 478 2.93 -4.73 0.87
C TYR A 478 4.30 -5.40 1.12
N GLU A 479 5.39 -4.87 0.55
CA GLU A 479 6.79 -5.26 0.85
C GLU A 479 7.42 -4.33 1.89
N THR A 480 6.72 -4.05 3.00
CA THR A 480 7.23 -3.18 4.07
C THR A 480 6.88 -3.70 5.45
N THR A 481 7.31 -2.98 6.49
CA THR A 481 6.83 -3.18 7.85
C THR A 481 5.41 -2.65 8.03
N TRP A 482 4.57 -3.46 8.66
CA TRP A 482 3.21 -3.11 9.05
C TRP A 482 3.08 -3.08 10.57
N ALA A 483 2.20 -2.22 11.06
CA ALA A 483 1.86 -2.07 12.47
C ALA A 483 0.42 -2.52 12.74
N VAL A 484 0.13 -2.91 13.98
CA VAL A 484 -1.19 -3.39 14.42
C VAL A 484 -1.75 -2.42 15.46
N PRO A 485 -2.30 -1.26 15.03
CA PRO A 485 -2.70 -0.21 15.97
C PRO A 485 -4.06 -0.45 16.62
N SER A 486 -4.81 -1.47 16.21
CA SER A 486 -6.18 -1.70 16.70
C SER A 486 -6.53 -3.18 16.72
N GLY A 487 -7.64 -3.52 17.39
CA GLY A 487 -8.26 -4.85 17.35
C GLY A 487 -9.16 -5.12 16.16
N GLY A 488 -9.08 -4.31 15.09
CA GLY A 488 -9.70 -4.63 13.81
C GLY A 488 -8.98 -5.77 13.09
N ASP A 489 -9.40 -6.06 11.86
CA ASP A 489 -8.95 -7.23 11.09
C ASP A 489 -7.70 -6.95 10.21
N TRP A 490 -7.16 -5.73 10.27
CA TRP A 490 -6.09 -5.28 9.38
C TRP A 490 -4.95 -4.60 10.14
N ALA A 491 -3.73 -4.87 9.69
CA ALA A 491 -2.57 -4.08 10.03
C ALA A 491 -2.50 -2.92 9.04
N LEU A 492 -1.59 -1.96 9.26
CA LEU A 492 -1.32 -0.93 8.28
C LEU A 492 0.15 -0.58 8.19
N PHE A 493 0.61 -0.29 6.97
CA PHE A 493 1.84 0.46 6.78
C PHE A 493 1.66 1.86 7.38
N ARG A 494 2.52 2.26 8.33
CA ARG A 494 2.48 3.58 8.98
C ARG A 494 3.12 4.65 8.10
N GLY A 495 2.46 4.89 6.98
CA GLY A 495 2.78 5.92 6.01
C GLY A 495 1.70 5.95 4.92
N SER A 496 1.79 6.95 4.06
CA SER A 496 0.80 7.18 3.00
C SER A 496 1.34 8.23 2.03
N ALA A 497 0.76 8.34 0.84
CA ALA A 497 1.14 9.40 -0.11
C ALA A 497 1.08 10.80 0.52
N LEU A 498 0.07 11.08 1.35
CA LEU A 498 -0.03 12.26 2.20
C LEU A 498 -0.16 11.84 3.67
N HIS A 499 0.97 11.79 4.39
CA HIS A 499 1.04 11.34 5.78
C HIS A 499 1.07 12.52 6.73
N ILE A 500 0.12 12.58 7.67
CA ILE A 500 -0.02 13.69 8.61
C ILE A 500 0.09 13.20 10.05
N THR A 501 1.14 13.61 10.75
CA THR A 501 1.32 13.36 12.19
C THR A 501 1.46 14.67 12.94
N GLY A 502 0.74 14.84 14.05
CA GLY A 502 0.93 16.00 14.94
C GLY A 502 0.50 17.33 14.34
N ALA A 503 -0.69 17.42 13.74
CA ALA A 503 -1.14 18.61 13.02
C ALA A 503 -2.43 19.23 13.57
N GLU A 504 -2.57 20.55 13.43
CA GLU A 504 -3.78 21.30 13.75
C GLU A 504 -4.25 22.11 12.53
N ASN A 505 -5.55 22.05 12.22
CA ASN A 505 -6.13 22.78 11.08
C ASN A 505 -5.43 22.45 9.74
N PHE A 506 -5.35 21.15 9.42
CA PHE A 506 -4.83 20.65 8.15
C PHE A 506 -5.98 20.39 7.16
N GLN A 507 -5.91 20.96 5.96
CA GLN A 507 -6.99 20.88 4.98
C GLN A 507 -6.53 20.25 3.67
N VAL A 508 -7.23 19.21 3.19
CA VAL A 508 -7.11 18.67 1.83
C VAL A 508 -8.38 19.02 1.07
N ARG A 509 -8.26 19.73 -0.05
CA ARG A 509 -9.40 20.27 -0.79
C ARG A 509 -9.24 20.01 -2.29
N ASN A 510 -10.23 19.38 -2.92
CA ASN A 510 -10.28 19.21 -4.38
C ASN A 510 -8.99 18.57 -4.95
N CYS A 511 -8.47 17.57 -4.25
CA CYS A 511 -7.28 16.81 -4.68
C CYS A 511 -7.68 15.48 -5.32
N SER A 512 -6.90 15.01 -6.29
CA SER A 512 -7.09 13.71 -6.93
C SER A 512 -5.97 12.74 -6.52
N PHE A 513 -6.30 11.55 -6.05
CA PHE A 513 -5.36 10.50 -5.62
C PHE A 513 -5.47 9.32 -6.58
N LYS A 514 -4.44 9.11 -7.42
CA LYS A 514 -4.53 8.12 -8.52
C LYS A 514 -3.32 7.21 -8.55
N ARG A 515 -3.55 5.89 -8.47
CA ARG A 515 -2.51 4.84 -8.55
C ARG A 515 -1.39 5.09 -7.54
N LEU A 516 -1.82 5.08 -6.28
CA LEU A 516 -0.97 5.10 -5.11
C LEU A 516 -1.04 3.69 -4.53
N ASP A 517 0.06 2.94 -4.56
CA ASP A 517 0.05 1.50 -4.24
C ASP A 517 0.08 1.25 -2.71
N GLY A 518 -0.66 2.06 -1.97
CA GLY A 518 -0.78 2.05 -0.51
C GLY A 518 -1.84 3.04 -0.06
N THR A 519 -1.72 3.53 1.17
CA THR A 519 -2.68 4.51 1.71
C THR A 519 -2.52 5.87 1.03
N ALA A 520 -3.63 6.48 0.59
CA ALA A 520 -3.62 7.82 -0.01
C ALA A 520 -3.37 8.92 1.02
N ILE A 521 -4.17 8.94 2.10
CA ILE A 521 -4.07 9.91 3.19
C ILE A 521 -4.10 9.15 4.53
N LEU A 522 -3.14 9.42 5.41
CA LEU A 522 -3.14 8.91 6.78
C LEU A 522 -3.04 10.07 7.77
N PHE A 523 -4.06 10.22 8.63
CA PHE A 523 -3.96 11.01 9.85
C PHE A 523 -3.49 10.08 10.97
N ASP A 524 -2.30 10.35 11.50
CA ASP A 524 -1.60 9.47 12.42
C ASP A 524 -1.38 10.17 13.77
N GLY A 525 -1.73 9.48 14.85
CA GLY A 525 -1.63 10.01 16.21
C GLY A 525 -2.42 11.31 16.44
N TYR A 526 -1.78 12.32 17.04
CA TYR A 526 -2.43 13.60 17.34
C TYR A 526 -2.71 14.40 16.08
N THR A 527 -3.99 14.54 15.71
CA THR A 527 -4.42 15.45 14.65
C THR A 527 -5.75 16.09 15.04
N ARG A 528 -5.86 17.42 14.94
CA ARG A 528 -7.04 18.17 15.39
C ARG A 528 -7.54 19.16 14.35
N ASN A 529 -8.86 19.22 14.18
CA ASN A 529 -9.54 20.10 13.22
C ASN A 529 -9.05 19.92 11.78
N CYS A 530 -8.70 18.69 11.39
CA CYS A 530 -8.28 18.36 10.04
C CYS A 530 -9.51 17.99 9.18
N SER A 531 -9.45 18.24 7.87
CA SER A 531 -10.56 17.89 6.96
C SER A 531 -10.08 17.49 5.57
N VAL A 532 -10.80 16.55 4.94
CA VAL A 532 -10.68 16.19 3.52
C VAL A 532 -12.02 16.52 2.86
N LYS A 533 -12.02 17.32 1.79
CA LYS A 533 -13.25 17.79 1.12
C LYS A 533 -13.09 17.82 -0.40
N GLY A 534 -14.07 17.31 -1.12
CA GLY A 534 -14.10 17.35 -2.60
C GLY A 534 -12.95 16.61 -3.28
N SER A 535 -12.29 15.69 -2.57
CA SER A 535 -11.21 14.87 -3.08
C SER A 535 -11.70 13.51 -3.58
N GLU A 536 -11.01 12.97 -4.58
CA GLU A 536 -11.28 11.66 -5.20
C GLU A 536 -10.08 10.73 -5.12
#